data_AF-A0A1U7R2F9-F1
#
_entry.id   AF-A0A1U7R2F9-F1
#
_cell.length_a   1.000
_cell.length_b   1.000
_cell.length_c   1.000
_cell.angle_alpha   90.00
_cell.angle_beta   90.00
_cell.angle_gamma   90.00
#
_symmetry.space_group_name_H-M   'P 1'
#
loop_
_entity.id
_entity.type
_entity.pdbx_description
1 polymer ?
#
loop_
_entity_poly.entity_id
_entity_poly.type
_entity_poly.pdbx_seq_one_letter_code
_entity_poly.pdbx_strand_id
1 'polypeptide(L)'
;MGLAGVCGVLMPVTATIFPSQAEQLARELAWCVEQLELGLKTQRPTPKQKEQAVGAIRTLRSEKTPLPRKRQLMRSLFGDYRAQMDAEWQEALRALRTGEELGGD
;
A
#
# COMPACT_ATOMS: atom_id res chain seq x y z
N MET A 1 17.51 6.27 -44.02
CA MET A 1 17.13 7.30 -43.02
C MET A 1 15.61 7.32 -42.96
N GLY A 2 15.02 6.47 -42.12
CA GLY A 2 13.58 6.39 -41.89
C GLY A 2 13.31 6.79 -40.46
N LEU A 3 12.54 7.86 -40.27
CA LEU A 3 12.17 8.40 -38.97
C LEU A 3 11.25 7.39 -38.28
N ALA A 4 11.76 6.68 -37.28
CA ALA A 4 10.94 5.89 -36.39
C ALA A 4 10.13 6.88 -35.53
N GLY A 5 8.81 6.80 -35.67
CA GLY A 5 7.85 7.58 -34.92
C GLY A 5 8.11 7.45 -33.42
N VAL A 6 8.29 8.59 -32.77
CA VAL A 6 8.06 8.71 -31.34
C VAL A 6 6.59 8.36 -31.11
N CYS A 7 6.34 7.14 -30.64
CA CYS A 7 5.03 6.77 -30.10
C CYS A 7 4.86 7.62 -28.85
N GLY A 8 4.28 8.80 -29.04
CA GLY A 8 3.99 9.76 -28.00
C GLY A 8 3.13 9.09 -26.95
N VAL A 9 3.72 8.81 -25.79
CA VAL A 9 3.03 8.34 -24.60
C VAL A 9 2.22 9.52 -24.05
N LEU A 10 1.09 9.81 -24.69
CA LEU A 10 0.01 10.57 -24.08
C LEU A 10 -0.79 9.57 -23.25
N MET A 11 -0.28 9.22 -22.07
CA MET A 11 -1.11 8.56 -21.06
C MET A 11 -2.20 9.56 -20.67
N PRO A 12 -3.49 9.21 -20.77
CA PRO A 12 -4.56 10.15 -20.50
C PRO A 12 -4.53 10.56 -19.02
N VAL A 13 -4.55 11.87 -18.79
CA VAL A 13 -4.59 12.54 -17.47
C VAL A 13 -5.80 12.14 -16.60
N THR A 14 -6.67 11.25 -17.09
CA THR A 14 -7.80 10.67 -16.35
C THR A 14 -7.42 9.42 -15.55
N ALA A 15 -6.32 8.74 -15.89
CA ALA A 15 -5.83 7.56 -15.16
C ALA A 15 -5.27 7.90 -13.76
N THR A 16 -5.06 9.18 -13.45
CA THR A 16 -4.61 9.64 -12.13
C THR A 16 -5.76 9.89 -11.14
N ILE A 17 -7.01 10.02 -11.61
CA ILE A 17 -8.13 10.42 -10.74
C ILE A 17 -8.86 9.21 -10.14
N PHE A 18 -8.99 8.10 -10.88
CA PHE A 18 -9.59 6.86 -10.39
C PHE A 18 -8.69 5.66 -10.72
N PRO A 19 -8.09 5.00 -9.72
CA PRO A 19 -7.24 3.84 -9.97
C PRO A 19 -8.10 2.68 -10.50
N SER A 20 -7.54 1.93 -11.43
CA SER A 20 -8.11 0.64 -11.83
C SER A 20 -8.18 -0.31 -10.62
N GLN A 21 -9.03 -1.34 -10.71
CA GLN A 21 -9.10 -2.36 -9.65
C GLN A 21 -7.75 -3.07 -9.42
N ALA A 22 -6.92 -3.18 -10.46
CA ALA A 22 -5.59 -3.77 -10.36
C ALA A 22 -4.62 -2.87 -9.59
N GLU A 23 -4.63 -1.57 -9.86
CA GLU A 23 -3.80 -0.59 -9.15
C GLU A 23 -4.24 -0.44 -7.69
N GLN A 24 -5.56 -0.41 -7.44
CA GLN A 24 -6.07 -0.36 -6.08
C GLN A 24 -5.64 -1.61 -5.30
N LEU A 25 -5.78 -2.80 -5.88
CA LEU A 25 -5.28 -4.03 -5.25
C LEU A 25 -3.76 -4.00 -5.01
N ALA A 26 -2.98 -3.50 -5.97
CA ALA A 26 -1.54 -3.38 -5.81
C ALA A 26 -1.18 -2.45 -4.64
N ARG A 27 -1.91 -1.34 -4.47
CA ARG A 27 -1.75 -0.42 -3.35
C ARG A 27 -2.13 -1.06 -2.02
N GLU A 28 -3.25 -1.77 -1.96
CA GLU A 28 -3.68 -2.51 -0.77
C GLU A 28 -2.64 -3.55 -0.33
N LEU A 29 -2.08 -4.30 -1.29
CA LEU A 29 -1.02 -5.28 -1.04
C LEU A 29 0.27 -4.62 -0.55
N ALA A 30 0.67 -3.52 -1.19
CA ALA A 30 1.86 -2.77 -0.80
C ALA A 30 1.73 -2.25 0.63
N TRP A 31 0.59 -1.64 0.96
CA TRP A 31 0.31 -1.15 2.30
C TRP A 31 0.37 -2.26 3.36
N CYS A 32 -0.30 -3.41 3.12
CA CYS A 32 -0.26 -4.53 4.06
C CYS A 32 1.17 -5.07 4.29
N VAL A 33 2.00 -5.10 3.24
CA VAL A 33 3.40 -5.52 3.35
C VAL A 33 4.21 -4.50 4.14
N GLU A 34 4.02 -3.20 3.86
CA GLU A 34 4.68 -2.11 4.59
C GLU A 34 4.35 -2.17 6.08
N GLN A 35 3.08 -2.37 6.46
CA GLN A 35 2.69 -2.48 7.86
C GLN A 35 3.34 -3.67 8.57
N LEU A 36 3.46 -4.82 7.91
CA LEU A 36 4.20 -5.97 8.46
C LEU A 36 5.68 -5.63 8.64
N GLU A 37 6.31 -4.96 7.68
CA GLU A 37 7.71 -4.56 7.75
C GLU A 37 7.97 -3.48 8.81
N LEU A 38 7.08 -2.50 8.97
CA LEU A 38 7.14 -1.52 10.06
C LEU A 38 6.99 -2.20 11.42
N GLY A 39 6.03 -3.13 11.57
CA GLY A 39 5.85 -3.89 12.81
C GLY A 39 7.12 -4.67 13.19
N LEU A 40 7.79 -5.28 12.21
CA LEU A 40 9.07 -5.97 12.42
C LEU A 40 10.22 -5.04 12.83
N LYS A 41 10.21 -3.78 12.37
CA LYS A 41 11.26 -2.78 12.64
C LYS A 41 11.05 -2.06 13.97
N THR A 42 9.81 -1.70 14.27
CA THR A 42 9.44 -0.78 15.37
C THR A 42 9.09 -1.53 16.65
N GLN A 43 8.63 -2.77 16.55
CA GLN A 43 8.27 -3.58 17.71
C GLN A 43 9.36 -4.60 18.06
N ARG A 44 9.23 -5.26 19.22
CA ARG A 44 10.06 -6.41 19.62
C ARG A 44 9.25 -7.71 19.48
N PRO A 45 8.96 -8.17 18.25
CA PRO A 45 8.16 -9.37 18.03
C PRO A 45 8.90 -10.62 18.51
N THR A 46 8.14 -11.59 19.00
CA THR A 46 8.66 -12.93 19.31
C THR A 46 9.15 -13.62 18.02
N PRO A 47 10.04 -14.61 18.11
CA PRO A 47 10.50 -15.37 16.93
C PRO A 47 9.36 -15.93 16.09
N LYS A 48 8.29 -16.41 16.74
CA LYS A 48 7.07 -16.91 16.08
C LYS A 48 6.34 -15.82 15.31
N GLN A 49 6.15 -14.65 15.91
CA GLN A 49 5.52 -13.51 15.22
C GLN A 49 6.37 -13.05 14.03
N LYS A 50 7.70 -13.05 14.16
CA LYS A 50 8.61 -12.74 13.06
C LYS A 50 8.45 -13.72 11.89
N GLU A 51 8.44 -15.02 12.19
CA GLU A 51 8.23 -16.06 11.17
C GLU A 51 6.87 -15.91 10.47
N GLN A 52 5.80 -15.67 11.23
CA GLN A 52 4.47 -15.44 10.70
C GLN A 52 4.43 -14.22 9.77
N ALA A 53 5.02 -13.09 10.19
CA ALA A 53 5.06 -11.87 9.37
C ALA A 53 5.86 -12.07 8.08
N VAL A 54 7.03 -12.71 8.15
CA VAL A 54 7.86 -13.02 6.96
C VAL A 54 7.12 -13.98 6.01
N GLY A 55 6.44 -14.99 6.55
CA GLY A 55 5.60 -15.90 5.79
C GLY A 55 4.45 -15.18 5.07
N ALA A 56 3.76 -14.28 5.77
CA ALA A 56 2.69 -13.46 5.21
C ALA A 56 3.20 -12.53 4.08
N ILE A 57 4.32 -11.83 4.29
CA ILE A 57 4.96 -10.98 3.26
C ILE A 57 5.25 -11.80 2.00
N ARG A 58 5.82 -13.00 2.15
CA ARG A 58 6.11 -13.88 1.01
C ARG A 58 4.84 -14.28 0.26
N THR A 59 3.76 -14.59 0.97
CA THR A 59 2.47 -14.92 0.35
C THR A 59 1.85 -13.74 -0.38
N LEU A 60 1.89 -12.53 0.19
CA LEU A 60 1.33 -11.33 -0.42
C LEU A 60 2.10 -10.93 -1.69
N ARG A 61 3.43 -11.03 -1.68
CA ARG A 61 4.31 -10.72 -2.82
C ARG A 61 4.30 -11.79 -3.92
N SER A 62 3.89 -13.02 -3.62
CA SER A 62 3.92 -14.12 -4.58
C SER A 62 2.87 -13.95 -5.68
N GLU A 63 3.29 -13.96 -6.95
CA GLU A 63 2.38 -14.00 -8.11
C GLU A 63 1.58 -15.31 -8.19
N LYS A 64 2.17 -16.40 -7.69
CA LYS A 64 1.55 -17.74 -7.68
C LYS A 64 0.42 -17.87 -6.66
N THR A 65 0.33 -16.95 -5.71
CA THR A 65 -0.74 -16.97 -4.71
C THR A 65 -2.01 -16.37 -5.31
N PRO A 66 -3.12 -17.11 -5.37
CA PRO A 66 -4.35 -16.61 -5.96
C PRO A 66 -4.92 -15.45 -5.15
N LEU A 67 -5.48 -14.47 -5.85
CA LEU A 67 -5.99 -13.22 -5.28
C LEU A 67 -6.99 -13.41 -4.11
N PRO A 68 -7.95 -14.36 -4.16
CA PRO A 68 -8.84 -14.61 -3.02
C PRO A 68 -8.10 -14.96 -1.74
N ARG A 69 -7.02 -15.75 -1.85
CA ARG A 69 -6.18 -16.12 -0.70
C ARG A 69 -5.41 -14.93 -0.15
N LYS A 70 -4.91 -14.04 -1.02
CA LYS A 70 -4.27 -12.79 -0.58
C LYS A 70 -5.26 -11.92 0.21
N ARG A 71 -6.47 -11.73 -0.30
CA ARG A 71 -7.52 -10.94 0.37
C ARG A 71 -7.93 -11.53 1.71
N GLN A 72 -8.08 -12.85 1.78
CA GLN A 72 -8.39 -13.53 3.04
C GLN A 72 -7.29 -13.32 4.08
N LEU A 73 -6.02 -13.45 3.68
CA LEU A 73 -4.88 -13.21 4.56
C LEU A 73 -4.84 -11.76 5.04
N MET A 74 -4.99 -10.77 4.15
CA MET A 74 -5.01 -9.35 4.53
C MET A 74 -6.11 -9.06 5.56
N ARG A 75 -7.33 -9.56 5.34
CA ARG A 75 -8.45 -9.41 6.29
C ARG A 75 -8.18 -10.11 7.62
N SER A 76 -7.55 -11.28 7.60
CA SER A 76 -7.21 -12.00 8.83
C SER A 76 -6.15 -11.28 9.66
N LEU A 77 -5.23 -10.56 9.03
CA LEU A 77 -4.14 -9.86 9.72
C LEU A 77 -4.56 -8.47 10.19
N PHE A 78 -5.30 -7.73 9.37
CA PHE A 78 -5.56 -6.31 9.57
C PHE A 78 -7.04 -5.96 9.76
N GLY A 79 -7.96 -6.90 9.55
CA GLY A 79 -9.39 -6.62 9.53
C GLY A 79 -9.77 -5.79 8.30
N ASP A 80 -10.43 -4.66 8.51
CA ASP A 80 -10.76 -3.72 7.44
C ASP A 80 -9.59 -2.78 7.14
N TYR A 81 -8.61 -3.31 6.41
CA TYR A 81 -7.39 -2.59 6.05
C TYR A 81 -7.65 -1.37 5.16
N ARG A 82 -8.78 -1.30 4.43
CA ARG A 82 -9.11 -0.13 3.61
C ARG A 82 -9.45 1.06 4.49
N ALA A 83 -10.26 0.84 5.53
CA ALA A 83 -10.55 1.87 6.52
C ALA A 83 -9.29 2.34 7.26
N GLN A 84 -8.34 1.44 7.51
CA GLN A 84 -7.06 1.80 8.13
C GLN A 84 -6.20 2.68 7.21
N MET A 85 -6.11 2.35 5.91
CA MET A 85 -5.43 3.20 4.91
C MET A 85 -6.04 4.61 4.85
N ASP A 86 -7.37 4.70 4.83
CA ASP A 86 -8.07 5.99 4.81
C ASP A 86 -7.84 6.77 6.11
N ALA A 87 -7.83 6.10 7.26
CA ALA A 87 -7.54 6.74 8.54
C ALA A 87 -6.13 7.32 8.60
N GLU A 88 -5.12 6.59 8.12
CA GLU A 88 -3.74 7.09 8.03
C GLU A 88 -3.65 8.33 7.13
N TRP A 89 -4.33 8.31 5.98
CA TRP A 89 -4.37 9.47 5.08
C TRP A 89 -5.05 10.68 5.74
N GLN A 90 -6.18 10.47 6.41
CA GLN A 90 -6.88 11.54 7.12
C GLN A 90 -6.04 12.13 8.25
N GLU A 91 -5.29 11.29 8.97
CA GLU A 91 -4.40 11.74 10.03
C GLU A 91 -3.23 12.55 9.47
N ALA A 92 -2.62 12.11 8.38
CA ALA A 92 -1.57 12.88 7.69
C ALA A 92 -2.08 14.24 7.21
N LEU A 93 -3.29 14.29 6.64
CA LEU A 93 -3.92 15.56 6.23
C LEU A 93 -4.21 16.48 7.44
N ARG A 94 -4.64 15.92 8.57
CA ARG A 94 -4.84 16.70 9.82
C ARG A 94 -3.53 17.28 10.32
N ALA A 95 -2.46 16.48 10.33
CA ALA A 95 -1.14 16.90 10.77
C ALA A 95 -0.59 18.06 9.91
N LEU A 96 -0.77 18.00 8.58
CA LEU A 96 -0.37 19.09 7.68
C LEU A 96 -1.10 20.40 8.00
N ARG A 97 -2.42 20.36 8.14
CA ARG A 97 -3.22 21.57 8.47
C ARG A 97 -2.82 22.17 9.81
N THR A 98 -2.58 21.32 10.81
CA THR A 98 -2.16 21.76 12.15
C THR A 98 -0.72 22.32 12.13
N GLY A 99 0.15 21.78 11.27
CA GLY A 99 1.52 22.27 11.09
C GLY A 99 1.60 23.64 10.40
N GLU A 100 0.66 23.96 9.51
CA GLU A 100 0.54 25.29 8.90
C GLU A 100 0.13 26.36 9.92
N GLU A 101 -0.66 26.01 10.94
CA GLU A 101 -1.13 26.94 11.98
C GLU A 101 -0.06 27.29 13.02
N LEU A 102 1.00 26.48 13.17
CA LEU A 102 2.06 26.68 14.18
C LEU A 102 3.36 27.28 13.62
N GLY A 103 3.43 27.52 12.31
CA GLY A 103 4.61 28.06 11.62
C GLY A 103 4.58 29.57 11.33
N GLY A 104 3.58 30.29 11.85
CA GLY A 104 3.39 31.71 11.65
C GLY A 104 3.44 32.51 12.95
N ASP A 105 4.60 32.56 13.60
CA ASP A 105 4.94 33.55 14.64
C ASP A 105 6.39 34.03 14.42
#